data_AF-A0A2V6KA84-F1
#
_entry.id   AF-A0A2V6KA84-F1
#
_cell.length_a   1.000
_cell.length_b   1.000
_cell.length_c   1.000
_cell.angle_alpha   90.00
_cell.angle_beta   90.00
_cell.angle_gamma   90.00
#
_symmetry.space_group_name_H-M   'P 1'
#
loop_
_entity.id
_entity.type
_entity.pdbx_description
1 polymer ?
#
loop_
_entity_poly.entity_id
_entity_poly.type
_entity_poly.pdbx_seq_one_letter_code
_entity_poly.pdbx_strand_id
1 'polypeptide(L)' 'MHLIQFREIMRDAEVAFAIHPIVRKYLLTAEDTTKALIACGVPRAANVAQITTGRFLNNIDLPSLQEV' A
#
# COMPACT_ATOMS: atom_id res chain seq x y z
N MET A 1 5.35 1.77 17.99
CA MET A 1 4.58 2.35 16.85
C MET A 1 3.33 3.06 17.40
N HIS A 2 3.07 4.32 17.03
CA HIS A 2 1.89 5.04 17.53
C HIS A 2 0.59 4.46 16.91
N LEU A 3 -0.49 4.39 17.70
CA LEU A 3 -1.79 3.79 17.29
C LEU A 3 -2.36 4.38 15.97
N ILE A 4 -2.09 5.65 15.70
CA ILE A 4 -2.51 6.34 14.47
C ILE A 4 -1.83 5.70 13.24
N GLN A 5 -0.50 5.53 13.29
CA GLN A 5 0.27 4.92 12.21
C GLN A 5 -0.17 3.46 11.95
N PHE A 6 -0.49 2.71 13.00
CA PHE A 6 -0.98 1.34 12.85
C PHE A 6 -2.33 1.29 12.13
N ARG A 7 -3.29 2.15 12.49
CA ARG A 7 -4.60 2.23 11.81
C ARG A 7 -4.46 2.62 10.34
N GLU A 8 -3.57 3.56 10.06
CA GLU A 8 -3.22 4.00 8.72
C GLU A 8 -2.63 2.86 7.87
N ILE A 9 -1.70 2.08 8.42
CA ILE A 9 -1.12 0.91 7.73
C ILE A 9 -2.19 -0.17 7.48
N MET A 10 -3.02 -0.47 8.47
CA MET A 10 -4.12 -1.44 8.34
C MET A 10 -5.08 -1.04 7.21
N ARG A 11 -5.50 0.23 7.18
CA ARG A 11 -6.38 0.74 6.11
C ARG A 11 -5.73 0.63 4.74
N ASP A 12 -4.45 0.98 4.61
CA ASP A 12 -3.77 0.87 3.33
C ASP A 12 -3.68 -0.57 2.85
N ALA A 13 -3.42 -1.52 3.76
CA ALA A 13 -3.34 -2.94 3.47
C ALA A 13 -4.69 -3.52 3.03
N GLU A 14 -5.79 -3.12 3.68
CA GLU A 14 -7.15 -3.50 3.29
C GLU A 14 -7.49 -3.04 1.87
N VAL A 15 -7.22 -1.77 1.55
CA VAL A 15 -7.45 -1.24 0.20
C VAL A 15 -6.56 -1.93 -0.82
N ALA A 16 -5.27 -2.12 -0.51
CA ALA A 16 -4.33 -2.79 -1.38
C ALA A 16 -4.77 -4.23 -1.71
N PHE A 17 -5.24 -4.97 -0.70
CA PHE A 17 -5.77 -6.32 -0.88
C PHE A 17 -7.00 -6.33 -1.79
N ALA A 18 -7.93 -5.39 -1.60
CA ALA A 18 -9.14 -5.29 -2.41
C ALA A 18 -8.86 -5.02 -3.90
N ILE A 19 -7.83 -4.23 -4.21
CA ILE A 19 -7.50 -3.86 -5.61
C ILE A 19 -6.44 -4.76 -6.26
N HIS A 20 -5.74 -5.60 -5.49
CA HIS A 20 -4.67 -6.46 -5.97
C HIS A 20 -5.05 -7.32 -7.18
N PRO A 21 -6.25 -7.96 -7.24
CA PRO A 21 -6.66 -8.72 -8.42
C PRO A 21 -6.73 -7.88 -9.70
N ILE A 22 -7.18 -6.62 -9.59
CA ILE A 22 -7.32 -5.70 -10.72
C ILE A 22 -5.94 -5.26 -11.19
N VAL A 23 -5.09 -4.80 -10.27
CA VAL A 23 -3.71 -4.39 -10.58
C VAL A 23 -2.94 -5.53 -11.25
N ARG A 24 -3.07 -6.77 -10.76
CA ARG A 24 -2.42 -7.94 -11.35
C ARG A 24 -2.99 -8.29 -12.73
N LYS A 25 -4.32 -8.25 -12.90
CA LYS A 25 -4.98 -8.56 -14.18
C LYS A 25 -4.57 -7.59 -15.30
N TYR A 26 -4.42 -6.31 -14.96
CA TYR A 26 -4.08 -5.25 -15.93
C TYR A 26 -2.59 -4.88 -15.94
N LEU A 27 -1.75 -5.60 -15.18
CA LEU A 27 -0.31 -5.36 -15.07
C LEU A 27 0.04 -3.90 -14.74
N LEU A 28 -0.77 -3.26 -13.88
CA LEU A 28 -0.58 -1.86 -13.54
C LEU A 28 0.72 -1.67 -12.76
N THR A 29 1.49 -0.66 -13.15
CA THR A 29 2.68 -0.26 -12.39
C THR A 29 2.27 0.42 -11.08
N ALA A 30 3.21 0.59 -10.16
CA ALA A 30 2.96 1.36 -8.94
C ALA A 30 2.58 2.82 -9.26
N GLU A 31 3.14 3.39 -10.33
CA GLU A 31 2.83 4.75 -10.77
C GLU A 31 1.40 4.85 -11.32
N ASP A 32 1.02 3.94 -12.22
CA ASP A 32 -0.33 3.93 -12.80
C ASP A 32 -1.39 3.67 -11.72
N THR A 33 -1.12 2.73 -10.82
CA THR A 33 -1.98 2.42 -9.68
C THR A 33 -2.13 3.64 -8.77
N THR A 34 -1.04 4.39 -8.50
CA THR A 34 -1.10 5.61 -7.70
C THR A 34 -1.99 6.66 -8.36
N LYS A 35 -1.84 6.91 -9.67
CA LYS A 35 -2.66 7.88 -10.42
C LYS A 35 -4.14 7.49 -10.39
N ALA A 36 -4.46 6.22 -10.59
CA ALA A 36 -5.83 5.72 -10.54
C ALA A 36 -6.45 5.91 -9.15
N LEU A 37 -5.71 5.59 -8.09
CA LEU A 37 -6.16 5.75 -6.71
C LEU A 37 -6.39 7.23 -6.33
N ILE A 38 -5.53 8.14 -6.80
CA ILE A 38 -5.73 9.60 -6.63
C ILE A 38 -7.01 10.04 -7.32
N ALA A 39 -7.25 9.59 -8.56
CA ALA A 39 -8.48 9.91 -9.29
C ALA A 39 -9.75 9.40 -8.58
N CYS A 40 -9.63 8.29 -7.83
CA CYS A 40 -10.70 7.74 -7.00
C CYS A 40 -10.80 8.37 -5.59
N GLY A 41 -9.96 9.36 -5.25
CA GLY A 41 -9.95 10.01 -3.95
C GLY A 41 -9.44 9.14 -2.80
N VAL A 42 -8.66 8.10 -3.08
CA VAL A 42 -8.11 7.21 -2.06
C VAL A 42 -6.97 7.92 -1.31
N PRO A 43 -7.07 8.10 0.02
CA PRO A 43 -5.98 8.66 0.82
C PRO A 43 -4.73 7.78 0.74
N ARG A 44 -3.54 8.40 0.82
CA ARG A 44 -2.24 7.68 0.84
C ARG A 44 -2.09 6.69 -0.33
N ALA A 45 -2.61 7.08 -1.50
CA ALA A 45 -2.59 6.31 -2.74
C ALA A 45 -1.23 5.69 -3.08
N ALA A 46 -0.13 6.40 -2.85
CA ALA A 46 1.22 5.90 -3.11
C ALA A 46 1.57 4.70 -2.22
N ASN A 47 1.22 4.73 -0.92
CA ASN A 47 1.44 3.64 0.01
C ASN A 47 0.62 2.41 -0.39
N VAL A 48 -0.67 2.60 -0.68
CA VAL A 48 -1.57 1.55 -1.17
C VAL A 48 -1.03 0.92 -2.45
N ALA A 49 -0.60 1.72 -3.43
CA ALA A 49 -0.03 1.23 -4.69
C ALA A 49 1.26 0.43 -4.46
N GLN A 50 2.12 0.86 -3.54
CA GLN A 50 3.35 0.14 -3.21
C GLN A 50 3.08 -1.19 -2.51
N ILE A 51 2.11 -1.25 -1.58
CA ILE A 51 1.67 -2.52 -0.96
C ILE A 51 1.09 -3.45 -2.01
N THR A 52 0.21 -2.93 -2.87
CA THR A 52 -0.48 -3.71 -3.90
C THR A 52 0.49 -4.36 -4.89
N THR A 53 1.55 -3.63 -5.26
CA THR A 53 2.57 -4.08 -6.21
C THR A 53 3.73 -4.84 -5.56
N GLY A 54 3.66 -5.10 -4.25
CA GLY A 54 4.69 -5.84 -3.51
C GLY A 54 5.99 -5.06 -3.28
N ARG A 55 6.04 -3.76 -3.59
CA ARG A 55 7.22 -2.91 -3.37
C ARG A 55 7.37 -2.41 -1.94
N PHE A 56 6.32 -2.52 -1.12
CA PHE A 56 6.34 -2.02 0.25
C PHE A 56 7.44 -2.71 1.09
N LEU A 57 7.67 -4.01 0.89
CA LEU A 57 8.69 -4.77 1.64
C LEU A 57 10.14 -4.35 1.37
N ASN A 58 10.44 -3.67 0.26
CA ASN A 58 11.80 -3.24 -0.06
C ASN A 58 12.18 -1.88 0.55
N ASN A 59 11.20 -1.13 1.08
CA ASN A 59 11.40 0.21 1.65
C ASN A 59 11.02 0.29 3.14
N ILE A 60 10.59 -0.82 3.76
CA ILE A 60 10.57 -0.89 5.23
C ILE A 60 11.99 -1.24 5.65
N ASP A 61 12.73 -0.24 6.13
CA ASP A 61 13.79 -0.55 7.09
C ASP A 61 13.09 -1.19 8.29
N LEU A 62 13.32 -2.49 8.49
CA LEU A 62 12.64 -3.36 9.46
C LEU A 62 13.38 -3.51 10.81
N PRO A 63 14.14 -2.54 11.38
CA PRO A 63 14.75 -2.75 12.69
C PRO A 63 13.72 -2.77 13.83
N SER A 64 12.46 -2.37 13.59
CA SER A 64 11.42 -2.29 14.64
C SER A 64 10.54 -3.54 14.79
N LEU A 65 10.75 -4.59 13.97
CA LEU A 65 10.06 -5.88 14.11
C LEU A 65 10.94 -6.96 14.76
N GLN A 66 12.16 -6.63 15.20
CA GLN A 66 13.04 -7.55 15.91
C GLN A 66 12.82 -7.60 17.44
N GLU A 67 11.92 -6.78 17.98
CA GLU A 67 11.61 -6.76 19.42
C GLU A 67 10.11 -7.01 19.68
N VAL A 68 9.62 -8.20 19.35
CA VAL A 68 8.34 -8.72 19.87
C VAL A 68 8.54 -10.15 20.36
#